data_AF-A0A537QUS0-F1
#
_entry.id   AF-A0A537QUS0-F1
#
_cell.length_a   1.000
_cell.length_b   1.000
_cell.length_c   1.000
_cell.angle_alpha   90.00
_cell.angle_beta   90.00
_cell.angle_gamma   90.00
#
_symmetry.space_group_name_H-M   'P 1'
#
loop_
_entity.id
_entity.type
_entity.pdbx_description
1 polymer ?
#
loop_
_entity_poly.entity_id
_entity_poly.type
_entity_poly.pdbx_seq_one_letter_code
_entity_poly.pdbx_strand_id
1 'polypeptide(L)'
;MFVRSPPEGGTALVTAYLARDPSGPALALSIRRLDRPTDAPGTTPAEVPITTVPLATPVVAVRPQEEVGLEILLHIRGRGDVYFFEPGWAGRVGAGSWVEAFAILPQHALAASAIEYKGLSASGVETGWLPSGSRCGTSGRSTPLLGFAVRQKAGIAGARFDCKYSGYFQSGVISGPVRNGAPCLSTVANDPLEGLQLRIIDRSAGR
;
A
#
# COMPACT_ATOMS: atom_id res chain seq x y z
N MET A 1 -18.91 -21.13 -9.39
CA MET A 1 -17.48 -21.27 -9.76
C MET A 1 -16.96 -22.58 -9.20
N PHE A 2 -16.19 -23.34 -9.96
CA PHE A 2 -15.53 -24.56 -9.47
C PHE A 2 -14.03 -24.31 -9.39
N VAL A 3 -13.42 -24.63 -8.25
CA VAL A 3 -11.99 -24.47 -8.01
C VAL A 3 -11.45 -25.81 -7.52
N ARG A 4 -10.37 -26.29 -8.14
CA ARG A 4 -9.66 -27.48 -7.65
C ARG A 4 -8.65 -27.02 -6.59
N SER A 5 -8.74 -27.55 -5.38
CA SER A 5 -7.74 -27.31 -4.35
C SER A 5 -6.59 -28.34 -4.45
N PRO A 6 -5.35 -27.97 -4.11
CA PRO A 6 -4.29 -28.92 -3.82
C PRO A 6 -4.68 -29.92 -2.71
N PRO A 7 -4.01 -31.07 -2.60
CA PRO A 7 -4.28 -32.09 -1.57
C PRO A 7 -4.21 -31.55 -0.13
N GLU A 8 -3.37 -30.54 0.10
CA GLU A 8 -3.16 -29.91 1.41
C GLU A 8 -4.14 -28.76 1.70
N GLY A 9 -5.11 -28.52 0.80
CA GLY A 9 -6.00 -27.36 0.83
C GLY A 9 -5.41 -26.14 0.12
N GLY A 10 -6.11 -25.01 0.18
CA GLY A 10 -5.67 -23.77 -0.44
C GLY A 10 -6.49 -22.57 -0.02
N THR A 11 -5.95 -21.37 -0.23
CA THR A 11 -6.62 -20.09 0.04
C THR A 11 -7.26 -19.57 -1.24
N ALA A 12 -8.51 -19.13 -1.17
CA ALA A 12 -9.20 -18.46 -2.27
C ALA A 12 -9.54 -17.01 -1.86
N LEU A 13 -9.19 -16.05 -2.71
CA LEU A 13 -9.66 -14.67 -2.60
C LEU A 13 -10.87 -14.50 -3.52
N VAL A 14 -11.99 -14.03 -2.97
CA VAL A 14 -13.22 -13.77 -3.72
C VAL A 14 -13.53 -12.28 -3.62
N THR A 15 -13.52 -11.60 -4.77
CA THR A 15 -13.97 -10.21 -4.89
C THR A 15 -15.33 -10.20 -5.56
N ALA A 16 -16.35 -9.72 -4.85
CA ALA A 16 -17.68 -9.51 -5.41
C ALA A 16 -17.92 -8.00 -5.53
N TYR A 17 -18.44 -7.57 -6.68
CA TYR A 17 -18.85 -6.19 -6.93
C TYR A 17 -20.38 -6.15 -6.86
N LEU A 18 -20.91 -5.42 -5.87
CA LEU A 18 -22.32 -5.06 -5.86
C LEU A 18 -22.48 -3.66 -6.46
N ALA A 19 -23.50 -3.46 -7.29
CA ALA A 19 -23.99 -2.11 -7.55
C ALA A 19 -24.39 -1.47 -6.21
N ARG A 20 -24.10 -0.19 -6.02
CA ARG A 20 -24.43 0.52 -4.78
C ARG A 20 -25.94 0.75 -4.69
N ASP A 21 -26.67 -0.31 -4.36
CA ASP A 21 -28.05 -0.24 -3.90
C ASP A 21 -28.07 -0.53 -2.39
N PRO A 22 -28.34 0.48 -1.55
CA PRO A 22 -28.39 0.32 -0.10
C PRO A 22 -29.59 -0.52 0.39
N SER A 23 -30.53 -0.86 -0.50
CA SER A 23 -31.67 -1.76 -0.23
C SER A 23 -31.48 -3.17 -0.79
N GLY A 24 -30.34 -3.45 -1.42
CA GLY A 24 -30.04 -4.76 -2.01
C GLY A 24 -29.85 -5.86 -0.95
N PRO A 25 -30.17 -7.13 -1.28
CA PRO A 25 -29.93 -8.24 -0.38
C PRO A 25 -28.43 -8.40 -0.08
N ALA A 26 -28.12 -8.73 1.18
CA ALA A 26 -26.74 -8.99 1.58
C ALA A 26 -26.12 -10.13 0.75
N LEU A 27 -24.87 -9.95 0.31
CA LEU A 27 -24.13 -10.99 -0.40
C LEU A 27 -23.86 -12.17 0.53
N ALA A 28 -24.33 -13.36 0.15
CA ALA A 28 -24.03 -14.61 0.84
C ALA A 28 -23.11 -15.49 -0.01
N LEU A 29 -22.06 -16.02 0.60
CA LEU A 29 -21.15 -16.99 -0.03
C LEU A 29 -21.39 -18.38 0.57
N SER A 30 -21.75 -19.35 -0.26
CA SER A 30 -21.84 -20.76 0.13
C SER A 30 -20.69 -21.55 -0.48
N ILE A 31 -19.93 -22.27 0.35
CA ILE A 31 -18.83 -23.13 -0.09
C ILE A 31 -19.23 -24.59 0.10
N ARG A 32 -19.17 -25.40 -0.97
CA ARG A 32 -19.48 -26.83 -0.93
C ARG A 32 -18.34 -27.64 -1.56
N ARG A 33 -17.86 -28.66 -0.85
CA ARG A 33 -16.90 -29.64 -1.38
C ARG A 33 -17.63 -30.62 -2.32
N LEU A 34 -17.13 -30.81 -3.53
CA LEU A 34 -17.82 -31.61 -4.56
C LEU A 34 -17.37 -33.09 -4.60
N ASP A 35 -16.26 -33.41 -3.95
CA ASP A 35 -15.51 -34.67 -4.15
C ASP A 35 -15.95 -35.79 -3.20
N ARG A 36 -16.98 -35.55 -2.38
CA ARG A 36 -17.58 -36.59 -1.53
C ARG A 36 -18.87 -37.06 -2.20
N PRO A 37 -19.00 -38.35 -2.56
CA PRO A 37 -20.28 -38.91 -3.00
C PRO A 37 -21.31 -38.67 -1.89
N THR A 38 -22.49 -38.21 -2.27
CA THR A 38 -23.65 -38.19 -1.37
C THR A 38 -23.96 -39.63 -0.98
N ASP A 39 -24.06 -39.91 0.32
CA ASP A 39 -24.50 -41.20 0.83
C ASP A 39 -25.82 -41.65 0.17
N ALA A 40 -26.00 -42.97 0.12
CA ALA A 40 -27.02 -43.74 -0.59
C ALA A 40 -28.45 -43.15 -0.68
N PRO A 41 -29.21 -43.48 -1.75
CA PRO A 41 -30.60 -43.06 -1.88
C PRO A 41 -31.47 -43.73 -0.81
N GLY A 42 -31.98 -42.95 0.15
CA GLY A 42 -32.94 -43.42 1.16
C GLY A 42 -32.84 -42.79 2.53
N THR A 43 -31.79 -42.05 2.85
CA THR A 43 -31.65 -41.36 4.13
C THR A 43 -31.97 -39.88 3.95
N THR A 44 -32.92 -39.36 4.72
CA THR A 44 -33.20 -37.92 4.84
C THR A 44 -31.86 -37.18 5.01
N PRO A 45 -31.54 -36.14 4.23
CA PRO A 45 -30.26 -35.48 4.34
C PRO A 45 -30.08 -34.97 5.77
N ALA A 46 -29.12 -35.53 6.50
CA ALA A 46 -28.64 -34.93 7.72
C ALA A 46 -28.15 -33.52 7.36
N GLU A 47 -28.75 -32.52 8.00
CA GLU A 47 -28.43 -31.11 7.82
C GLU A 47 -26.93 -30.92 8.02
N VAL A 48 -26.21 -30.70 6.93
CA VAL A 48 -24.77 -30.46 6.95
C VAL A 48 -24.56 -29.13 7.69
N PRO A 49 -23.65 -29.03 8.68
CA PRO A 49 -23.47 -27.80 9.43
C PRO A 49 -23.06 -26.68 8.46
N ILE A 50 -23.99 -25.77 8.23
CA ILE A 50 -23.77 -24.51 7.54
C ILE A 50 -22.97 -23.62 8.47
N THR A 51 -21.68 -23.47 8.21
CA THR A 51 -20.88 -22.39 8.81
C THR A 51 -21.26 -21.09 8.13
N THR A 52 -22.36 -20.49 8.58
CA THR A 52 -22.72 -19.11 8.22
C THR A 52 -21.80 -18.20 9.01
N VAL A 53 -20.80 -17.62 8.35
CA VAL A 53 -19.99 -16.56 8.95
C VAL A 53 -20.81 -15.28 8.82
N PRO A 54 -21.35 -14.69 9.92
CA PRO A 54 -21.94 -13.37 9.83
C PRO A 54 -20.83 -12.41 9.41
N LEU A 55 -20.99 -11.78 8.24
CA LEU A 55 -20.16 -10.64 7.89
C LEU A 55 -20.47 -9.56 8.93
N ALA A 56 -19.43 -9.16 9.66
CA ALA A 56 -19.48 -8.41 10.91
C ALA A 56 -20.60 -7.35 10.96
N THR A 57 -21.17 -7.17 12.17
CA THR A 57 -21.88 -5.96 12.61
C THR A 57 -21.33 -4.72 11.92
N PRO A 58 -22.18 -3.76 11.48
CA PRO A 58 -21.70 -2.57 10.82
C PRO A 58 -20.74 -1.87 11.78
N VAL A 59 -19.44 -2.07 11.53
CA VAL A 59 -18.40 -1.20 12.05
C VAL A 59 -18.84 0.17 11.56
N VAL A 60 -19.05 1.09 12.51
CA VAL A 60 -19.33 2.51 12.24
C VAL A 60 -18.57 2.86 10.97
N ALA A 61 -19.32 3.14 9.90
CA ALA A 61 -18.74 3.40 8.60
C ALA A 61 -17.86 4.64 8.77
N VAL A 62 -16.56 4.42 8.97
CA VAL A 62 -15.55 5.44 8.79
C VAL A 62 -15.77 5.86 7.34
N ARG A 63 -16.25 7.09 7.13
CA ARG A 63 -16.43 7.64 5.79
C ARG A 63 -15.15 7.31 5.01
N PRO A 64 -15.22 6.74 3.79
CA PRO A 64 -14.03 6.41 3.04
C PRO A 64 -13.17 7.67 2.97
N GLN A 65 -12.09 7.69 3.74
CA GLN A 65 -11.10 8.74 3.64
C GLN A 65 -10.55 8.63 2.22
N GLU A 66 -10.70 9.70 1.42
CA GLU A 66 -10.30 9.67 0.02
C GLU A 66 -8.78 9.52 -0.05
N GLU A 67 -8.33 8.31 -0.38
CA GLU A 67 -6.92 8.02 -0.61
C GLU A 67 -6.53 8.62 -1.96
N VAL A 68 -5.57 9.53 -1.92
CA VAL A 68 -5.05 10.19 -3.12
C VAL A 68 -4.27 9.18 -3.94
N GLY A 69 -4.66 8.97 -5.19
CA GLY A 69 -3.89 8.16 -6.14
C GLY A 69 -2.47 8.71 -6.31
N LEU A 70 -1.48 7.82 -6.35
CA LEU A 70 -0.07 8.19 -6.42
C LEU A 70 0.58 7.54 -7.63
N GLU A 71 1.42 8.31 -8.31
CA GLU A 71 2.48 7.79 -9.15
C GLU A 71 3.82 8.02 -8.44
N ILE A 72 4.62 6.96 -8.35
CA ILE A 72 5.92 6.98 -7.71
C ILE A 72 6.94 6.53 -8.75
N LEU A 73 7.91 7.40 -9.01
CA LEU A 73 9.07 7.10 -9.83
C LEU A 73 10.25 6.78 -8.93
N LEU A 74 10.88 5.62 -9.12
CA LEU A 74 12.15 5.26 -8.49
C LEU A 74 13.24 5.13 -9.54
N HIS A 75 14.39 5.74 -9.30
CA HIS A 75 15.63 5.36 -9.98
C HIS A 75 16.30 4.26 -9.15
N ILE A 76 16.32 3.04 -9.68
CA ILE A 76 16.81 1.85 -8.99
C ILE A 76 18.16 1.45 -9.56
N ARG A 77 19.13 1.18 -8.69
CA ARG A 77 20.45 0.73 -9.10
C ARG A 77 20.37 -0.48 -10.03
N GLY A 78 21.04 -0.39 -11.17
CA GLY A 78 21.10 -1.46 -12.17
C GLY A 78 19.81 -1.68 -12.96
N ARG A 79 18.75 -0.89 -12.72
CA ARG A 79 17.50 -0.93 -13.48
C ARG A 79 17.11 0.39 -14.12
N GLY A 80 17.52 1.51 -13.52
CA GLY A 80 17.11 2.83 -13.98
C GLY A 80 15.73 3.22 -13.44
N ASP A 81 15.02 4.04 -14.21
CA ASP A 81 13.75 4.65 -13.84
C ASP A 81 12.59 3.62 -13.95
N VAL A 82 11.85 3.43 -12.85
CA VAL A 82 10.69 2.51 -12.75
C VAL A 82 9.51 3.22 -12.09
N TYR A 83 8.34 3.08 -12.69
CA TYR A 83 7.10 3.70 -12.23
C TYR A 83 6.19 2.72 -11.48
N PHE A 84 5.54 3.21 -10.43
CA PHE A 84 4.60 2.48 -9.60
C PHE A 84 3.33 3.32 -9.41
N PHE A 85 2.15 2.73 -9.64
CA PHE A 85 0.87 3.45 -9.71
C PHE A 85 -0.18 2.96 -8.70
N GLU A 86 0.01 1.76 -8.15
CA GLU A 86 -0.95 1.13 -7.25
C GLU A 86 -0.56 1.28 -5.78
N PRO A 87 -1.54 1.30 -4.86
CA PRO A 87 -1.25 1.29 -3.43
C PRO A 87 -0.47 0.02 -3.07
N GLY A 88 0.69 0.20 -2.44
CA GLY A 88 1.58 -0.92 -2.18
C GLY A 88 3.02 -0.49 -1.99
N TRP A 89 3.94 -1.42 -2.22
CA TRP A 89 5.36 -1.16 -2.22
C TRP A 89 5.80 -0.72 -3.61
N ALA A 90 6.41 0.47 -3.70
CA ALA A 90 7.28 0.83 -4.80
C ALA A 90 8.69 0.32 -4.50
N GLY A 91 9.35 -0.31 -5.48
CA GLY A 91 10.67 -0.92 -5.30
C GLY A 91 10.58 -2.40 -4.88
N ARG A 92 11.49 -2.86 -4.02
CA ARG A 92 11.61 -4.28 -3.60
C ARG A 92 11.76 -5.25 -4.77
N VAL A 93 12.43 -4.80 -5.82
CA VAL A 93 12.61 -5.51 -7.10
C VAL A 93 13.71 -6.59 -7.03
N GLY A 94 14.36 -6.76 -5.89
CA GLY A 94 15.38 -7.77 -5.63
C GLY A 94 16.47 -7.25 -4.69
N ALA A 95 17.21 -8.18 -4.07
CA ALA A 95 18.30 -7.83 -3.17
C ALA A 95 19.39 -7.01 -3.87
N GLY A 96 19.91 -5.98 -3.20
CA GLY A 96 20.96 -5.10 -3.71
C GLY A 96 20.48 -4.09 -4.76
N SER A 97 19.16 -3.98 -4.96
CA SER A 97 18.52 -3.06 -5.90
C SER A 97 17.99 -1.82 -5.18
N TRP A 98 18.89 -1.06 -4.57
CA TRP A 98 18.52 0.13 -3.81
C TRP A 98 18.07 1.30 -4.68
N VAL A 99 17.32 2.18 -4.05
CA VAL A 99 16.82 3.44 -4.60
C VAL A 99 17.94 4.48 -4.53
N GLU A 100 18.33 5.01 -5.69
CA GLU A 100 19.28 6.13 -5.78
C GLU A 100 18.55 7.48 -5.80
N ALA A 101 17.35 7.50 -6.37
CA ALA A 101 16.47 8.67 -6.40
C ALA A 101 15.00 8.27 -6.44
N PHE A 102 14.12 9.19 -6.02
CA PHE A 102 12.68 9.04 -6.18
C PHE A 102 11.99 10.36 -6.54
N ALA A 103 10.78 10.27 -7.09
CA ALA A 103 9.83 11.36 -7.18
C ALA A 103 8.43 10.84 -6.83
N ILE A 104 7.65 11.65 -6.13
CA ILE A 104 6.26 11.36 -5.77
C ILE A 104 5.37 12.33 -6.52
N LEU A 105 4.36 11.79 -7.21
CA LEU A 105 3.41 12.52 -8.04
C LEU A 105 1.99 12.16 -7.60
N PRO A 106 1.38 12.91 -6.67
CA PRO A 106 -0.03 12.76 -6.37
C PRO A 106 -0.88 13.09 -7.59
N GLN A 107 -1.83 12.23 -7.93
CA GLN A 107 -2.72 12.41 -9.08
C GLN A 107 -3.79 13.49 -8.83
N HIS A 108 -4.09 13.78 -7.56
CA HIS A 108 -5.00 14.85 -7.18
C HIS A 108 -4.29 16.22 -7.17
N ALA A 109 -4.79 17.20 -7.92
CA ALA A 109 -4.13 18.50 -8.14
C ALA A 109 -3.83 19.27 -6.83
N LEU A 110 -4.75 19.27 -5.86
CA LEU A 110 -4.50 19.92 -4.56
C LEU A 110 -3.41 19.20 -3.74
N ALA A 111 -3.28 17.88 -3.89
CA ALA A 111 -2.22 17.14 -3.22
C ALA A 111 -0.88 17.41 -3.93
N ALA A 112 -0.86 17.43 -5.27
CA ALA A 112 0.35 17.74 -6.04
C ALA A 112 0.93 19.12 -5.68
N SER A 113 0.09 20.13 -5.42
CA SER A 113 0.55 21.46 -5.01
C SER A 113 0.92 21.55 -3.52
N ALA A 114 0.35 20.69 -2.67
CA ALA A 114 0.50 20.76 -1.22
C ALA A 114 1.52 19.78 -0.62
N ILE A 115 1.97 18.76 -1.35
CA ILE A 115 2.91 17.76 -0.84
C ILE A 115 4.35 18.11 -1.17
N GLU A 116 5.23 17.88 -0.20
CA GLU A 116 6.68 17.96 -0.33
C GLU A 116 7.36 16.78 0.36
N TYR A 117 8.59 16.48 -0.08
CA TYR A 117 9.38 15.39 0.44
C TYR A 117 10.87 15.70 0.42
N LYS A 118 11.63 14.96 1.23
CA LYS A 118 13.10 15.01 1.23
C LYS A 118 13.68 13.61 1.36
N GLY A 119 14.94 13.48 0.99
CA GLY A 119 15.69 12.24 1.05
C GLY A 119 16.94 12.43 1.92
N LEU A 120 17.38 11.34 2.54
CA LEU A 120 18.66 11.24 3.22
C LEU A 120 19.65 10.54 2.30
N SER A 121 20.74 11.22 1.94
CA SER A 121 21.80 10.67 1.10
C SER A 121 22.71 9.71 1.86
N ALA A 122 23.51 8.92 1.12
CA ALA A 122 24.53 8.03 1.69
C ALA A 122 25.57 8.73 2.58
N SER A 123 25.80 10.03 2.42
CA SER A 123 26.69 10.81 3.29
C SER A 123 26.01 11.29 4.58
N GLY A 124 24.74 10.94 4.80
CA GLY A 124 23.96 11.40 5.95
C GLY A 124 23.42 12.83 5.80
N VAL A 125 23.53 13.44 4.62
CA VAL A 125 23.00 14.78 4.35
C VAL A 125 21.59 14.67 3.80
N GLU A 126 20.65 15.42 4.39
CA GLU A 126 19.29 15.56 3.89
C GLU A 126 19.22 16.56 2.74
N THR A 127 18.36 16.29 1.75
CA THR A 127 17.98 17.32 0.79
C THR A 127 17.12 18.39 1.47
N GLY A 128 16.99 19.56 0.83
CA GLY A 128 15.86 20.45 1.13
C GLY A 128 14.53 19.73 0.89
N TRP A 129 13.44 20.32 1.39
CA TRP A 129 12.09 19.88 1.02
C TRP A 129 11.83 20.21 -0.44
N LEU A 130 11.54 19.19 -1.23
CA LEU A 130 11.30 19.26 -2.66
C LEU A 130 9.80 19.11 -2.94
N PRO A 131 9.25 19.87 -3.90
CA PRO A 131 7.85 19.75 -4.26
C PRO A 131 7.59 18.45 -5.05
N SER A 132 6.31 18.09 -5.14
CA SER A 132 5.82 17.01 -6.01
C SER A 132 6.48 16.98 -7.38
N GLY A 133 6.81 15.78 -7.86
CA GLY A 133 7.44 15.53 -9.17
C GLY A 133 8.92 15.89 -9.26
N SER A 134 9.50 16.58 -8.27
CA SER A 134 10.94 16.86 -8.26
C SER A 134 11.76 15.62 -7.91
N ARG A 135 12.85 15.37 -8.64
CA ARG A 135 13.74 14.24 -8.34
C ARG A 135 14.51 14.49 -7.03
N CYS A 136 14.34 13.60 -6.07
CA CYS A 136 15.08 13.59 -4.80
C CYS A 136 16.14 12.49 -4.83
N GLY A 137 17.42 12.83 -4.68
CA GLY A 137 18.55 11.91 -4.78
C GLY A 137 19.36 12.07 -6.06
N THR A 138 20.10 11.04 -6.44
CA THR A 138 20.96 11.04 -7.65
C THR A 138 20.65 9.85 -8.54
N SER A 139 20.93 9.93 -9.83
CA SER A 139 20.74 8.82 -10.78
C SER A 139 22.07 8.46 -11.43
N GLY A 140 22.32 7.17 -11.64
CA GLY A 140 23.49 6.66 -12.36
C GLY A 140 24.80 6.76 -11.59
N ARG A 141 24.76 6.99 -10.27
CA ARG A 141 25.95 7.10 -9.41
C ARG A 141 26.12 5.93 -8.45
N SER A 142 25.21 4.94 -8.47
CA SER A 142 25.22 3.82 -7.50
C SER A 142 25.21 4.28 -6.04
N THR A 143 24.77 5.51 -5.76
CA THR A 143 24.72 6.07 -4.41
C THR A 143 23.31 5.87 -3.84
N PRO A 144 23.14 5.15 -2.73
CA PRO A 144 21.82 4.91 -2.16
C PRO A 144 21.25 6.13 -1.44
N LEU A 145 19.93 6.19 -1.37
CA LEU A 145 19.24 6.90 -0.30
C LEU A 145 19.18 6.01 0.94
N LEU A 146 19.40 6.60 2.11
CA LEU A 146 19.31 5.93 3.41
C LEU A 146 17.95 6.15 4.09
N GLY A 147 17.09 6.94 3.46
CA GLY A 147 15.70 7.11 3.86
C GLY A 147 15.11 8.41 3.34
N PHE A 148 13.93 8.75 3.88
CA PHE A 148 13.10 9.81 3.32
C PHE A 148 12.07 10.33 4.33
N ALA A 149 11.47 11.47 4.01
CA ALA A 149 10.32 12.00 4.73
C ALA A 149 9.34 12.67 3.77
N VAL A 150 8.04 12.59 4.05
CA VAL A 150 6.96 13.15 3.22
C VAL A 150 5.99 13.92 4.11
N ARG A 151 5.58 15.13 3.71
CA ARG A 151 4.62 15.94 4.46
C ARG A 151 3.81 16.87 3.55
N GLN A 152 2.78 17.46 4.13
CA GLN A 152 2.18 18.67 3.58
C GLN A 152 3.10 19.86 3.81
N LYS A 153 3.24 20.73 2.80
CA LYS A 153 3.97 22.00 2.86
C LYS A 153 3.48 22.86 4.02
N ALA A 154 4.44 23.53 4.67
CA ALA A 154 4.13 24.58 5.63
C ALA A 154 3.38 25.73 4.94
N GLY A 155 2.37 26.30 5.59
CA GLY A 155 1.58 27.42 5.06
C GLY A 155 0.32 27.04 4.27
N ILE A 156 0.11 25.77 3.96
CA ILE A 156 -1.20 25.30 3.48
C ILE A 156 -2.15 25.20 4.68
N ALA A 157 -3.29 25.89 4.60
CA ALA A 157 -4.24 26.00 5.70
C ALA A 157 -4.82 24.62 6.10
N GLY A 158 -4.66 24.28 7.38
CA GLY A 158 -5.15 23.03 7.96
C GLY A 158 -4.29 21.80 7.60
N ALA A 159 -4.29 20.79 8.48
CA ALA A 159 -3.69 19.48 8.21
C ALA A 159 -4.61 18.66 7.29
N ARG A 160 -4.82 19.14 6.06
CA ARG A 160 -5.73 18.52 5.08
C ARG A 160 -5.22 17.17 4.64
N PHE A 161 -3.94 17.06 4.32
CA PHE A 161 -3.33 15.81 3.87
C PHE A 161 -2.58 15.12 5.00
N ASP A 162 -2.85 13.83 5.18
CA ASP A 162 -2.13 12.96 6.10
C ASP A 162 -1.30 11.95 5.32
N CYS A 163 0.01 12.13 5.39
CA CYS A 163 0.99 11.26 4.74
C CYS A 163 1.41 10.18 5.73
N LYS A 164 1.17 8.91 5.38
CA LYS A 164 1.61 7.73 6.12
C LYS A 164 2.54 6.91 5.24
N TYR A 165 3.74 6.62 5.70
CA TYR A 165 4.73 5.93 4.88
C TYR A 165 5.68 5.03 5.66
N SER A 166 6.18 4.02 4.96
CA SER A 166 7.10 3.00 5.46
C SER A 166 8.25 2.82 4.45
N GLY A 167 9.42 2.43 4.94
CA GLY A 167 10.60 2.12 4.14
C GLY A 167 10.98 0.64 4.29
N TYR A 168 11.43 0.02 3.20
CA TYR A 168 12.05 -1.30 3.19
C TYR A 168 13.52 -1.12 2.83
N PHE A 169 14.40 -1.70 3.63
CA PHE A 169 15.83 -1.49 3.53
C PHE A 169 16.56 -2.78 3.18
N GLN A 170 17.78 -2.66 2.68
CA GLN A 170 18.57 -3.78 2.17
C GLN A 170 18.82 -4.87 3.21
N SER A 171 18.94 -4.52 4.48
CA SER A 171 19.03 -5.47 5.60
C SER A 171 17.79 -6.36 5.78
N GLY A 172 16.67 -6.02 5.13
CA GLY A 172 15.36 -6.63 5.33
C GLY A 172 14.50 -5.90 6.36
N VAL A 173 15.04 -4.87 7.03
CA VAL A 173 14.28 -4.03 7.97
C VAL A 173 13.14 -3.31 7.24
N ILE A 174 11.98 -3.28 7.89
CA ILE A 174 10.85 -2.43 7.52
C ILE A 174 10.68 -1.40 8.64
N SER A 175 10.81 -0.12 8.30
CA SER A 175 10.58 0.98 9.24
C SER A 175 9.25 1.66 8.96
N GLY A 176 8.59 2.10 10.03
CA GLY A 176 7.30 2.79 9.96
C GLY A 176 6.11 1.86 10.25
N PRO A 177 4.88 2.31 9.94
CA PRO A 177 4.58 3.55 9.25
C PRO A 177 4.83 4.78 10.11
N VAL A 178 5.63 5.73 9.61
CA VAL A 178 5.77 7.07 10.17
C VAL A 178 4.85 8.05 9.44
N ARG A 179 4.75 9.29 9.91
CA ARG A 179 3.78 10.26 9.41
C ARG A 179 4.33 11.67 9.27
N ASN A 180 3.79 12.40 8.31
CA ASN A 180 3.82 13.87 8.22
C ASN A 180 5.18 14.51 8.52
N GLY A 181 6.23 14.03 7.86
CA GLY A 181 7.56 14.61 7.89
C GLY A 181 8.50 13.99 8.93
N ALA A 182 8.03 13.03 9.74
CA ALA A 182 8.91 12.21 10.56
C ALA A 182 9.89 11.41 9.67
N PRO A 183 11.18 11.36 9.99
CA PRO A 183 12.16 10.65 9.17
C PRO A 183 11.88 9.15 9.16
N CYS A 184 11.85 8.55 7.98
CA CYS A 184 11.77 7.11 7.79
C CYS A 184 13.17 6.58 7.44
N LEU A 185 13.82 5.95 8.42
CA LEU A 185 15.20 5.46 8.37
C LEU A 185 15.26 4.02 8.87
N SER A 186 16.26 3.26 8.47
CA SER A 186 16.55 1.96 9.07
C SER A 186 17.09 2.13 10.50
N THR A 187 16.90 1.11 11.33
CA THR A 187 17.60 0.99 12.62
C THR A 187 19.04 0.50 12.44
N VAL A 188 19.40 0.01 11.26
CA VAL A 188 20.76 -0.40 10.89
C VAL A 188 21.48 0.78 10.24
N ALA A 189 22.71 1.05 10.67
CA ALA A 189 23.51 2.14 10.14
C ALA A 189 23.89 1.92 8.66
N ASN A 190 23.81 2.98 7.86
CA ASN A 190 24.15 2.99 6.43
C ASN A 190 23.40 1.94 5.59
N ASP A 191 22.17 1.61 5.98
CA ASP A 191 21.34 0.60 5.33
C ASP A 191 20.54 1.22 4.16
N PRO A 192 20.81 0.82 2.90
CA PRO A 192 20.16 1.39 1.72
C PRO A 192 18.66 1.16 1.68
N LEU A 193 17.92 2.19 1.28
CA LEU A 193 16.50 2.10 0.98
C LEU A 193 16.30 1.30 -0.32
N GLU A 194 15.54 0.21 -0.28
CA GLU A 194 15.20 -0.63 -1.44
C GLU A 194 13.73 -0.52 -1.85
N GLY A 195 12.87 0.00 -0.97
CA GLY A 195 11.48 0.22 -1.31
C GLY A 195 10.80 1.21 -0.38
N LEU A 196 9.71 1.78 -0.87
CA LEU A 196 8.89 2.72 -0.13
C LEU A 196 7.41 2.41 -0.33
N GLN A 197 6.64 2.56 0.74
CA GLN A 197 5.19 2.46 0.73
C GLN A 197 4.66 3.79 1.25
N LEU A 198 3.78 4.43 0.50
CA LEU A 198 3.22 5.73 0.83
C LEU A 198 1.72 5.70 0.60
N ARG A 199 0.98 6.29 1.55
CA ARG A 199 -0.44 6.62 1.41
C ARG A 199 -0.64 8.07 1.81
N ILE A 200 -1.42 8.79 1.02
CA ILE A 200 -1.81 10.18 1.30
C ILE A 200 -3.32 10.20 1.42
N ILE A 201 -3.80 10.66 2.56
CA ILE A 201 -5.22 10.73 2.86
C ILE A 201 -5.69 12.18 2.84
N ASP A 202 -6.72 12.50 2.04
CA ASP A 202 -7.40 13.78 2.14
C ASP A 202 -8.45 13.74 3.27
N ARG A 203 -8.20 14.49 4.34
CA ARG A 203 -9.09 14.60 5.50
C ARG A 203 -10.28 15.54 5.28
N SER A 204 -10.29 16.34 4.23
CA SER A 204 -11.42 17.23 3.91
C SER A 204 -12.62 16.49 3.32
N ALA A 205 -12.40 15.34 2.67
CA ALA A 205 -13.46 14.50 2.11
C ALA A 205 -14.33 13.81 3.19
N GLY A 206 -13.92 13.86 4.47
CA GLY A 206 -14.65 13.27 5.59
C GLY A 206 -15.47 14.24 6.44
N ARG A 207 -15.47 15.55 6.12
CA ARG A 207 -16.19 16.57 6.91
C ARG A 207 -17.57 16.85 6.33
#